data_AF-A0A9P3FN17-F1
#
_entry.id   AF-A0A9P3FN17-F1
#
_cell.length_a   1.000
_cell.length_b   1.000
_cell.length_c   1.000
_cell.angle_alpha   90.00
_cell.angle_beta   90.00
_cell.angle_gamma   90.00
#
_symmetry.space_group_name_H-M   'P 1'
#
loop_
_entity.id
_entity.type
_entity.pdbx_description
1 polymer ?
#
loop_
_entity_poly.entity_id
_entity_poly.type
_entity_poly.pdbx_seq_one_letter_code
_entity_poly.pdbx_strand_id
1 'polypeptide(L)'
;MDKAPGVQLNKVWADMPDYDHFVFIKNLCALESQLAAIEFPANGSLYLRKSMRSSDSSVLLRPSADPDGRFCIGPSCDRAWHEAKCHVGAKGPWSDLTAFGSALVHREASRIRCTCATQETGKLSSGSLASNSAILRLAEQVMGLISLDSLPGRFSTPTLWHSDLHLGNIFVSEEDHTKIVSVIDWQSVVVSTLLCQVRFPIFLDVPEDYEIGGPVPQRPNNLDQMDEDDRILAEHEHKQACMAKAYEAASGFKNKEVYKALQLSSHFKDLFERCGEASEEGVMPLRACLIEISKVWNELGLEGACPIDFTAEELEGHEREFEEYNKFQKIRAIARECLDTDSEGWLPPGTDVELKRRQNKELMELIMKRSAEYGMTADEVRRTWPF
;
A
#
# COMPACT_ATOMS: atom_id res chain seq x y z
N MET A 1 18.08 7.62 -18.28
CA MET A 1 18.64 7.10 -17.02
C MET A 1 19.82 6.23 -17.38
N ASP A 2 20.91 6.31 -16.63
CA ASP A 2 22.05 5.42 -16.81
C ASP A 2 21.72 4.02 -16.32
N LYS A 3 22.46 3.00 -16.79
CA LYS A 3 22.29 1.62 -16.32
C LYS A 3 22.68 1.53 -14.84
N ALA A 4 21.82 0.95 -14.01
CA ALA A 4 22.12 0.71 -12.61
C ALA A 4 23.36 -0.19 -12.46
N PRO A 5 24.35 0.21 -11.65
CA PRO A 5 25.53 -0.60 -11.38
C PRO A 5 25.20 -1.78 -10.44
N GLY A 6 26.06 -2.80 -10.43
CA GLY A 6 25.96 -3.97 -9.55
C GLY A 6 25.12 -5.11 -10.12
N VAL A 7 24.89 -6.11 -9.26
CA VAL A 7 24.05 -7.29 -9.55
C VAL A 7 22.70 -7.14 -8.84
N GLN A 8 21.61 -7.54 -9.50
CA GLN A 8 20.28 -7.53 -8.87
C GLN A 8 20.25 -8.50 -7.70
N LEU A 9 19.66 -8.07 -6.60
CA LEU A 9 19.59 -8.86 -5.37
C LEU A 9 18.87 -10.20 -5.58
N ASN A 10 17.82 -10.23 -6.39
CA ASN A 10 17.07 -11.46 -6.71
C ASN A 10 17.94 -12.59 -7.30
N LYS A 11 19.08 -12.27 -7.92
CA LYS A 11 19.99 -13.28 -8.51
C LYS A 11 20.93 -13.92 -7.51
N VAL A 12 21.15 -13.28 -6.36
CA VAL A 12 22.16 -13.68 -5.38
C VAL A 12 21.55 -13.95 -3.99
N TRP A 13 20.33 -13.48 -3.73
CA TRP A 13 19.67 -13.56 -2.42
C TRP A 13 19.59 -14.97 -1.86
N ALA A 14 19.22 -15.95 -2.68
CA ALA A 14 19.08 -17.35 -2.25
C ALA A 14 20.42 -17.98 -1.86
N ASP A 15 21.52 -17.54 -2.49
CA ASP A 15 22.86 -18.06 -2.26
C ASP A 15 23.61 -17.31 -1.14
N MET A 16 23.05 -16.21 -0.64
CA MET A 16 23.64 -15.45 0.47
C MET A 16 23.55 -16.24 1.79
N PRO A 17 24.63 -16.30 2.58
CA PRO A 17 24.58 -16.83 3.94
C PRO A 17 23.61 -16.04 4.82
N ASP A 18 23.01 -16.70 5.82
CA ASP A 18 22.05 -16.06 6.74
C ASP A 18 22.62 -14.81 7.41
N TYR A 19 23.89 -14.84 7.80
CA TYR A 19 24.58 -13.68 8.37
C TYR A 19 24.55 -12.47 7.42
N ASP A 20 24.75 -12.71 6.13
CA ASP A 20 24.79 -11.66 5.12
C ASP A 20 23.39 -11.08 4.86
N HIS A 21 22.31 -11.86 5.02
CA HIS A 21 20.94 -11.31 5.04
C HIS A 21 20.76 -10.29 6.16
N PHE A 22 21.24 -10.57 7.36
CA PHE A 22 21.16 -9.64 8.49
C PHE A 22 21.99 -8.37 8.27
N VAL A 23 23.20 -8.50 7.71
CA VAL A 23 24.05 -7.34 7.38
C VAL A 23 23.40 -6.51 6.28
N PHE A 24 22.84 -7.15 5.26
CA PHE A 24 22.09 -6.49 4.19
C PHE A 24 20.90 -5.70 4.75
N ILE A 25 20.05 -6.32 5.58
CA ILE A 25 18.89 -5.66 6.21
C ILE A 25 19.33 -4.41 6.98
N LYS A 26 20.42 -4.50 7.75
CA LYS A 26 21.00 -3.36 8.46
C LYS A 26 21.43 -2.22 7.51
N ASN A 27 22.00 -2.56 6.35
CA ASN A 27 22.40 -1.58 5.34
C ASN A 27 21.17 -0.98 4.63
N LEU A 28 20.12 -1.77 4.40
CA LEU A 28 18.85 -1.29 3.87
C LEU A 28 18.20 -0.26 4.80
N CYS A 29 18.06 -0.57 6.10
CA CYS A 29 17.53 0.39 7.07
C CYS A 29 18.40 1.65 7.20
N ALA A 30 19.70 1.57 6.91
CA ALA A 30 20.56 2.74 6.86
C ALA A 30 20.25 3.63 5.64
N LEU A 31 19.99 3.04 4.47
CA LEU A 31 19.54 3.76 3.28
C LEU A 31 18.17 4.40 3.50
N GLU A 32 17.19 3.64 4.00
CA GLU A 32 15.86 4.15 4.32
C GLU A 32 15.91 5.30 5.34
N SER A 33 16.77 5.20 6.36
CA SER A 33 17.00 6.29 7.32
C SER A 33 17.54 7.55 6.65
N GLN A 34 18.45 7.43 5.68
CA GLN A 34 18.97 8.57 4.92
C GLN A 34 17.89 9.23 4.07
N LEU A 35 17.03 8.43 3.41
CA LEU A 35 15.89 8.95 2.64
C LEU A 35 14.89 9.68 3.53
N ALA A 36 14.57 9.08 4.67
CA ALA A 36 13.62 9.63 5.63
C ALA A 36 14.12 10.90 6.34
N ALA A 37 15.44 11.12 6.38
CA ALA A 37 16.05 12.32 6.96
C ALA A 37 15.95 13.56 6.07
N ILE A 38 15.56 13.41 4.80
CA ILE A 38 15.41 14.53 3.88
C ILE A 38 14.11 15.28 4.21
N GLU A 39 14.24 16.55 4.61
CA GLU A 39 13.07 17.39 4.91
C GLU A 39 12.42 17.92 3.64
N PHE A 40 11.21 17.48 3.36
CA PHE A 40 10.41 18.00 2.25
C PHE A 40 9.35 19.00 2.73
N PRO A 41 9.06 20.05 1.94
CA PRO A 41 8.15 21.12 2.33
C PRO A 41 6.66 20.79 2.14
N ALA A 42 6.34 19.73 1.39
CA ALA A 42 4.98 19.37 0.99
C ALA A 42 4.91 17.92 0.49
N ASN A 43 3.71 17.34 0.50
CA ASN A 43 3.39 16.08 -0.17
C ASN A 43 3.21 16.31 -1.69
N GLY A 44 3.68 15.39 -2.51
CA GLY A 44 3.67 15.51 -3.97
C GLY A 44 4.79 14.69 -4.60
N SER A 45 5.34 15.16 -5.73
CA SER A 45 6.50 14.50 -6.37
C SER A 45 7.68 15.45 -6.54
N LEU A 46 8.88 14.90 -6.54
CA LEU A 46 10.12 15.64 -6.70
C LEU A 46 10.38 15.94 -8.18
N TYR A 47 10.58 17.21 -8.53
CA TYR A 47 10.88 17.64 -9.88
C TYR A 47 12.15 18.46 -9.94
N LEU A 48 12.83 18.38 -11.10
CA LEU A 48 13.73 19.44 -11.52
C LEU A 48 12.91 20.68 -11.85
N ARG A 49 13.26 21.82 -11.25
CA ARG A 49 12.53 23.08 -11.44
C ARG A 49 12.40 23.49 -12.90
N LYS A 50 13.45 23.24 -13.70
CA LYS A 50 13.47 23.51 -15.14
C LYS A 50 12.48 22.67 -15.96
N SER A 51 12.01 21.55 -15.42
CA SER A 51 11.06 20.65 -16.07
C SER A 51 9.60 21.00 -15.74
N MET A 52 9.36 21.92 -14.80
CA MET A 52 8.02 22.37 -14.42
C MET A 52 7.43 23.30 -15.47
N ARG A 53 6.13 23.17 -15.73
CA ARG A 53 5.41 24.14 -16.58
C ARG A 53 5.08 25.37 -15.74
N SER A 54 4.94 26.52 -16.41
CA SER A 54 4.55 27.77 -15.75
C SER A 54 3.18 27.72 -15.04
N SER A 55 2.31 26.79 -15.46
CA SER A 55 0.99 26.55 -14.85
C SER A 55 1.03 25.64 -13.62
N ASP A 56 2.14 24.95 -13.37
CA ASP A 56 2.22 23.94 -12.32
C ASP A 56 2.51 24.60 -10.97
N SER A 57 1.74 24.25 -9.95
CA SER A 57 2.05 24.65 -8.58
C SER A 57 3.29 23.89 -8.08
N SER A 58 4.18 24.58 -7.38
CA SER A 58 5.38 23.96 -6.82
C SER A 58 5.86 24.66 -5.54
N VAL A 59 6.52 23.91 -4.68
CA VAL A 59 7.15 24.40 -3.44
C VAL A 59 8.64 24.05 -3.46
N LEU A 60 9.50 25.03 -3.21
CA LEU A 60 10.95 24.84 -3.22
C LEU A 60 11.40 24.07 -1.97
N LEU A 61 12.43 23.23 -2.15
CA LEU A 61 13.10 22.56 -1.03
C LEU A 61 13.85 23.58 -0.17
N ARG A 62 14.14 23.22 1.08
CA ARG A 62 14.97 24.03 1.96
C ARG A 62 16.42 24.07 1.43
N PRO A 63 17.15 25.18 1.59
CA PRO A 63 18.55 25.28 1.16
C PRO A 63 19.49 24.24 1.79
N SER A 64 19.13 23.67 2.94
CA SER A 64 19.88 22.58 3.58
C SER A 64 19.85 21.28 2.76
N ALA A 65 18.74 21.00 2.09
CA ALA A 65 18.56 19.82 1.25
C ALA A 65 18.92 20.07 -0.22
N ASP A 66 18.74 21.30 -0.71
CA ASP A 66 19.04 21.71 -2.08
C ASP A 66 19.67 23.11 -2.14
N PRO A 67 20.99 23.24 -1.90
CA PRO A 67 21.68 24.52 -1.89
C PRO A 67 21.62 25.27 -3.24
N ASP A 68 21.53 24.53 -4.34
CA ASP A 68 21.48 25.09 -5.69
C ASP A 68 20.07 25.50 -6.14
N GLY A 69 19.03 25.16 -5.36
CA GLY A 69 17.63 25.43 -5.70
C GLY A 69 17.19 24.79 -7.02
N ARG A 70 17.74 23.61 -7.35
CA ARG A 70 17.46 22.87 -8.59
C ARG A 70 16.16 22.09 -8.55
N PHE A 71 15.66 21.78 -7.36
CA PHE A 71 14.55 20.88 -7.13
C PHE A 71 13.34 21.58 -6.47
N CYS A 72 12.16 21.04 -6.71
CA CYS A 72 10.92 21.45 -6.07
C CYS A 72 9.98 20.27 -5.88
N ILE A 73 9.07 20.36 -4.92
CA ILE A 73 7.91 19.47 -4.85
C ILE A 73 6.80 20.06 -5.71
N GLY A 74 6.35 19.29 -6.69
CA GLY A 74 5.28 19.64 -7.61
C GLY A 74 4.06 18.71 -7.46
N PRO A 75 3.17 18.70 -8.47
CA PRO A 75 2.03 17.80 -8.50
C PRO A 75 2.46 16.32 -8.37
N SER A 76 1.63 15.48 -7.76
CA SER A 76 1.90 14.05 -7.64
C SER A 76 2.02 13.39 -9.02
N CYS A 77 3.02 12.53 -9.21
CA CYS A 77 3.18 11.68 -10.39
C CYS A 77 2.38 10.37 -10.29
N ASP A 78 1.78 10.09 -9.13
CA ASP A 78 0.96 8.89 -8.93
C ASP A 78 -0.20 8.85 -9.94
N ARG A 79 -0.28 7.71 -10.62
CA ARG A 79 -1.22 7.38 -11.69
C ARG A 79 -2.67 7.63 -11.28
N ALA A 80 -3.01 7.40 -10.01
CA ALA A 80 -4.34 7.67 -9.46
C ALA A 80 -4.76 9.15 -9.58
N TRP A 81 -3.82 10.09 -9.74
CA TRP A 81 -4.13 11.51 -9.93
C TRP A 81 -4.26 11.93 -11.41
N HIS A 82 -3.84 11.08 -12.34
CA HIS A 82 -3.81 11.41 -13.77
C HIS A 82 -4.81 10.64 -14.62
N GLU A 83 -5.20 9.44 -14.20
CA GLU A 83 -6.00 8.53 -15.04
C GLU A 83 -7.50 8.74 -15.03
N ALA A 84 -8.00 9.72 -14.28
CA ALA A 84 -9.44 9.94 -14.27
C ALA A 84 -9.92 10.52 -15.60
N LYS A 85 -11.00 9.95 -16.15
CA LYS A 85 -11.76 10.51 -17.28
C LYS A 85 -12.36 11.89 -16.98
N CYS A 86 -12.39 12.28 -15.71
CA CYS A 86 -12.94 13.54 -15.23
C CYS A 86 -11.86 14.44 -14.62
N HIS A 87 -12.13 15.74 -14.60
CA HIS A 87 -11.24 16.70 -13.96
C HIS A 87 -11.12 16.40 -12.47
N VAL A 88 -10.01 15.75 -12.11
CA VAL A 88 -9.56 15.61 -10.73
C VAL A 88 -9.06 16.97 -10.28
N GLY A 89 -9.36 17.38 -9.04
CA GLY A 89 -8.96 18.68 -8.49
C GLY A 89 -7.43 18.89 -8.44
N ALA A 90 -6.98 19.76 -7.54
CA ALA A 90 -5.55 20.05 -7.40
C ALA A 90 -4.76 18.75 -7.13
N LYS A 91 -3.77 18.46 -7.98
CA LYS A 91 -2.90 17.27 -7.91
C LYS A 91 -1.73 17.46 -6.95
N GLY A 92 -1.87 18.37 -5.99
CA GLY A 92 -0.79 18.85 -5.15
C GLY A 92 0.06 19.95 -5.81
N PRO A 93 1.17 20.35 -5.18
CA PRO A 93 1.65 19.84 -3.88
C PRO A 93 0.73 20.21 -2.71
N TRP A 94 0.67 19.37 -1.67
CA TRP A 94 -0.17 19.58 -0.47
C TRP A 94 0.70 19.89 0.75
N SER A 95 0.40 20.98 1.47
CA SER A 95 1.22 21.49 2.57
C SER A 95 1.29 20.56 3.78
N ASP A 96 0.23 19.79 4.02
CA ASP A 96 0.03 19.00 5.23
C ASP A 96 -0.92 17.83 4.95
N LEU A 97 -1.11 16.98 5.98
CA LEU A 97 -1.96 15.79 5.89
C LEU A 97 -3.43 16.15 5.67
N THR A 98 -3.93 17.23 6.27
CA THR A 98 -5.32 17.67 6.10
C THR A 98 -5.59 18.09 4.66
N ALA A 99 -4.72 18.91 4.07
CA ALA A 99 -4.81 19.30 2.67
C ALA A 99 -4.74 18.10 1.72
N PHE A 100 -3.89 17.12 2.03
CA PHE A 100 -3.80 15.86 1.28
C PHE A 100 -5.07 15.02 1.40
N GLY A 101 -5.58 14.80 2.61
CA GLY A 101 -6.80 14.05 2.89
C GLY A 101 -8.04 14.65 2.22
N SER A 102 -8.24 15.97 2.35
CA SER A 102 -9.33 16.66 1.65
C SER A 102 -9.21 16.55 0.12
N ALA A 103 -8.00 16.66 -0.43
CA ALA A 103 -7.80 16.49 -1.87
C ALA A 103 -8.14 15.06 -2.33
N LEU A 104 -7.80 14.06 -1.53
CA LEU A 104 -8.12 12.65 -1.79
C LEU A 104 -9.64 12.43 -1.80
N VAL A 105 -10.35 12.93 -0.78
CA VAL A 105 -11.81 12.87 -0.70
C VAL A 105 -12.47 13.57 -1.88
N HIS A 106 -12.02 14.77 -2.25
CA HIS A 106 -12.55 15.52 -3.38
C HIS A 106 -12.33 14.82 -4.74
N ARG A 107 -11.16 14.18 -4.91
CA ARG A 107 -10.87 13.36 -6.10
C ARG A 107 -11.88 12.24 -6.22
N GLU A 108 -12.06 11.48 -5.15
CA GLU A 108 -12.88 10.26 -5.16
C GLU A 108 -14.37 10.58 -5.27
N ALA A 109 -14.85 11.62 -4.59
CA ALA A 109 -16.21 12.13 -4.76
C ALA A 109 -16.47 12.59 -6.21
N SER A 110 -15.49 13.18 -6.88
CA SER A 110 -15.62 13.61 -8.28
C SER A 110 -15.62 12.41 -9.24
N ARG A 111 -14.76 11.41 -9.00
CA ARG A 111 -14.73 10.16 -9.78
C ARG A 111 -16.03 9.38 -9.67
N ILE A 112 -16.54 9.17 -8.44
CA ILE A 112 -17.82 8.46 -8.21
C ILE A 112 -18.97 9.16 -8.94
N ARG A 113 -19.06 10.50 -8.84
CA ARG A 113 -20.09 11.27 -9.57
C ARG A 113 -20.03 11.04 -11.08
N CYS A 114 -18.83 11.02 -11.64
CA CYS A 114 -18.64 10.78 -13.07
C CYS A 114 -19.01 9.36 -13.49
N THR A 115 -18.58 8.35 -12.76
CA THR A 115 -18.89 6.94 -13.06
C THR A 115 -20.39 6.67 -13.00
N CYS A 116 -21.11 7.25 -12.02
CA CYS A 116 -22.56 7.18 -11.97
C CYS A 116 -23.23 7.81 -13.21
N ALA A 117 -22.65 8.88 -13.77
CA ALA A 117 -23.19 9.53 -14.97
C ALA A 117 -22.94 8.71 -16.25
N THR A 118 -21.90 7.89 -16.30
CA THR A 118 -21.51 7.13 -17.50
C THR A 118 -22.09 5.72 -17.59
N GLN A 119 -22.87 5.25 -16.60
CA GLN A 119 -23.50 3.91 -16.56
C GLN A 119 -22.54 2.76 -16.93
N GLU A 120 -21.29 2.81 -16.45
CA GLU A 120 -20.33 1.73 -16.72
C GLU A 120 -20.79 0.45 -16.02
N THR A 121 -21.33 -0.47 -16.80
CA THR A 121 -21.78 -1.80 -16.36
C THR A 121 -20.54 -2.64 -16.01
N GLY A 122 -20.38 -2.99 -14.73
CA GLY A 122 -19.33 -3.91 -14.27
C GLY A 122 -18.69 -3.57 -12.93
N LYS A 123 -18.80 -2.32 -12.46
CA LYS A 123 -18.39 -1.95 -11.10
C LYS A 123 -19.54 -2.18 -10.12
N LEU A 124 -19.24 -2.75 -8.95
CA LEU A 124 -20.18 -2.79 -7.83
C LEU A 124 -20.55 -1.35 -7.45
N SER A 125 -21.71 -0.88 -7.93
CA SER A 125 -22.30 0.36 -7.45
C SER A 125 -22.87 0.09 -6.05
N SER A 126 -22.01 -0.01 -5.05
CA SER A 126 -22.41 -0.23 -3.66
C SER A 126 -22.93 1.07 -3.06
N GLY A 127 -24.20 1.36 -3.33
CA GLY A 127 -24.94 2.43 -2.67
C GLY A 127 -25.32 3.62 -3.56
N SER A 128 -26.18 4.46 -3.02
CA SER A 128 -26.55 5.73 -3.65
C SER A 128 -25.40 6.72 -3.59
N LEU A 129 -25.34 7.66 -4.54
CA LEU A 129 -24.35 8.74 -4.53
C LEU A 129 -24.33 9.51 -3.21
N ALA A 130 -25.51 9.66 -2.57
CA ALA A 130 -25.65 10.31 -1.27
C ALA A 130 -24.96 9.51 -0.15
N SER A 131 -25.15 8.19 -0.13
CA SER A 131 -24.49 7.29 0.83
C SER A 131 -22.97 7.32 0.67
N ASN A 132 -22.48 7.19 -0.57
CA ASN A 132 -21.04 7.21 -0.86
C ASN A 132 -20.40 8.55 -0.43
N SER A 133 -21.10 9.66 -0.67
CA SER A 133 -20.66 10.98 -0.25
C SER A 133 -20.70 11.18 1.27
N ALA A 134 -21.56 10.45 2.00
CA ALA A 134 -21.58 10.49 3.46
C ALA A 134 -20.36 9.77 4.04
N ILE A 135 -20.03 8.59 3.52
CA ILE A 135 -18.84 7.82 3.95
C ILE A 135 -17.55 8.60 3.66
N LEU A 136 -17.41 9.20 2.49
CA LEU A 136 -16.24 10.02 2.16
C LEU A 136 -16.10 11.26 3.06
N ARG A 137 -17.22 11.90 3.44
CA ARG A 137 -17.19 13.03 4.38
C ARG A 137 -16.82 12.59 5.79
N LEU A 138 -17.26 11.41 6.21
CA LEU A 138 -16.87 10.85 7.50
C LEU A 138 -15.36 10.53 7.53
N ALA A 139 -14.83 9.98 6.44
CA ALA A 139 -13.38 9.80 6.28
C ALA A 139 -12.62 11.14 6.37
N GLU A 140 -13.11 12.18 5.68
CA GLU A 140 -12.52 13.53 5.76
C GLU A 140 -12.49 14.07 7.19
N GLN A 141 -13.58 13.89 7.96
CA GLN A 141 -13.64 14.30 9.36
C GLN A 141 -12.61 13.57 10.22
N VAL A 142 -12.48 12.25 10.07
CA VAL A 142 -11.49 11.45 10.81
C VAL A 142 -10.07 11.87 10.45
N MET A 143 -9.77 12.04 9.15
CA MET A 143 -8.47 12.54 8.69
C MET A 143 -8.16 13.94 9.25
N GLY A 144 -9.16 14.81 9.36
CA GLY A 144 -9.03 16.14 9.93
C GLY A 144 -8.73 16.16 11.43
N LEU A 145 -8.99 15.07 12.15
CA LEU A 145 -8.65 14.91 13.57
C LEU A 145 -7.21 14.41 13.79
N ILE A 146 -6.50 14.01 12.73
CA ILE A 146 -5.08 13.65 12.78
C ILE A 146 -4.25 14.96 12.82
N SER A 147 -4.28 15.63 13.97
CA SER A 147 -3.51 16.86 14.23
C SER A 147 -2.04 16.53 14.52
N LEU A 148 -1.12 17.47 14.26
CA LEU A 148 0.32 17.28 14.58
C LEU A 148 0.60 16.95 16.06
N ASP A 149 -0.31 17.33 16.96
CA ASP A 149 -0.22 17.07 18.39
C ASP A 149 -0.70 15.64 18.76
N SER A 150 -1.54 15.01 17.92
CA SER A 150 -1.96 13.62 18.08
C SER A 150 -0.80 12.64 17.83
N LEU A 151 -0.87 11.44 18.42
CA LEU A 151 0.12 10.38 18.21
C LEU A 151 0.38 10.10 16.71
N PRO A 152 -0.65 9.81 15.88
CA PRO A 152 -0.45 9.58 14.44
C PRO A 152 0.05 10.82 13.70
N GLY A 153 -0.38 12.02 14.10
CA GLY A 153 -0.01 13.25 13.40
C GLY A 153 1.47 13.60 13.46
N ARG A 154 2.19 13.11 14.49
CA ARG A 154 3.66 13.23 14.57
C ARG A 154 4.39 12.58 13.40
N PHE A 155 3.75 11.64 12.71
CA PHE A 155 4.30 10.92 11.56
C PHE A 155 3.73 11.43 10.22
N SER A 156 3.12 12.62 10.24
CA SER A 156 2.54 13.28 9.07
C SER A 156 3.54 14.11 8.26
N THR A 157 4.83 14.00 8.56
CA THR A 157 5.88 14.74 7.86
C THR A 157 6.06 14.21 6.43
N PRO A 158 6.08 15.08 5.40
CA PRO A 158 6.37 14.66 4.03
C PRO A 158 7.75 14.01 3.93
N THR A 159 7.78 12.74 3.54
CA THR A 159 8.96 11.87 3.56
C THR A 159 9.07 11.15 2.22
N LEU A 160 10.30 10.95 1.75
CA LEU A 160 10.55 10.10 0.58
C LEU A 160 10.72 8.66 1.04
N TRP A 161 9.81 7.77 0.65
CA TRP A 161 9.84 6.35 1.01
C TRP A 161 9.59 5.48 -0.21
N HIS A 162 10.42 4.46 -0.43
CA HIS A 162 10.27 3.54 -1.56
C HIS A 162 9.34 2.38 -1.17
N SER A 163 8.05 2.50 -1.48
CA SER A 163 7.03 1.52 -1.07
C SER A 163 7.07 0.19 -1.84
N ASP A 164 7.78 0.12 -2.97
CA ASP A 164 7.87 -1.06 -3.84
C ASP A 164 9.28 -1.70 -3.84
N LEU A 165 9.86 -1.84 -2.65
CA LEU A 165 11.16 -2.50 -2.50
C LEU A 165 11.01 -4.02 -2.51
N HIS A 166 11.16 -4.61 -3.70
CA HIS A 166 11.33 -6.05 -3.90
C HIS A 166 12.76 -6.37 -4.40
N LEU A 167 13.16 -7.65 -4.36
CA LEU A 167 14.53 -8.09 -4.70
C LEU A 167 15.01 -7.70 -6.11
N GLY A 168 14.09 -7.40 -7.03
CA GLY A 168 14.40 -7.00 -8.41
C GLY A 168 14.79 -5.53 -8.55
N ASN A 169 14.36 -4.68 -7.59
CA ASN A 169 14.59 -3.24 -7.58
C ASN A 169 15.86 -2.82 -6.83
N ILE A 170 16.55 -3.78 -6.21
CA ILE A 170 17.75 -3.54 -5.40
C ILE A 170 18.97 -4.16 -6.10
N PHE A 171 20.04 -3.37 -6.22
CA PHE A 171 21.31 -3.81 -6.78
C PHE A 171 22.40 -3.74 -5.71
N VAL A 172 23.21 -4.79 -5.65
CA VAL A 172 24.30 -4.96 -4.67
C VAL A 172 25.66 -5.09 -5.37
N SER A 173 26.73 -4.88 -4.62
CA SER A 173 28.10 -5.03 -5.12
C SER A 173 28.40 -6.48 -5.50
N GLU A 174 29.11 -6.71 -6.61
CA GLU A 174 29.55 -8.04 -7.03
C GLU A 174 30.57 -8.67 -6.08
N GLU A 175 31.30 -7.87 -5.30
CA GLU A 175 32.30 -8.34 -4.34
C GLU A 175 31.71 -8.58 -2.93
N ASP A 176 30.66 -7.83 -2.58
CA ASP A 176 30.02 -7.85 -1.26
C ASP A 176 28.51 -7.65 -1.43
N HIS A 177 27.76 -8.75 -1.50
CA HIS A 177 26.32 -8.75 -1.70
C HIS A 177 25.54 -8.08 -0.56
N THR A 178 26.17 -7.75 0.57
CA THR A 178 25.51 -7.01 1.66
C THR A 178 25.42 -5.50 1.38
N LYS A 179 26.21 -4.97 0.43
CA LYS A 179 26.28 -3.54 0.11
C LYS A 179 25.35 -3.18 -1.03
N ILE A 180 24.34 -2.37 -0.74
CA ILE A 180 23.46 -1.77 -1.73
C ILE A 180 24.24 -0.68 -2.50
N VAL A 181 24.29 -0.81 -3.82
CA VAL A 181 24.99 0.14 -4.71
C VAL A 181 24.01 0.95 -5.57
N SER A 182 22.81 0.44 -5.81
CA SER A 182 21.77 1.16 -6.55
C SER A 182 20.38 0.61 -6.20
N VAL A 183 19.39 1.49 -6.30
CA VAL A 183 17.95 1.15 -6.26
C VAL A 183 17.32 1.76 -7.49
N ILE A 184 16.41 1.04 -8.14
CA ILE A 184 15.70 1.49 -9.34
C ILE A 184 14.20 1.68 -9.06
N ASP A 185 13.44 1.97 -10.12
CA ASP A 185 11.97 2.14 -10.10
C ASP A 185 11.45 3.35 -9.31
N TRP A 186 12.24 4.42 -9.28
CA TRP A 186 11.86 5.70 -8.67
C TRP A 186 10.74 6.47 -9.40
N GLN A 187 10.31 6.02 -10.58
CA GLN A 187 9.44 6.78 -11.49
C GLN A 187 8.04 7.07 -10.94
N SER A 188 7.54 6.20 -10.05
CA SER A 188 6.23 6.31 -9.41
C SER A 188 6.32 6.71 -7.93
N VAL A 189 7.51 6.98 -7.41
CA VAL A 189 7.71 7.33 -6.00
C VAL A 189 7.23 8.76 -5.75
N VAL A 190 6.42 8.91 -4.71
CA VAL A 190 5.89 10.20 -4.24
C VAL A 190 6.43 10.51 -2.86
N VAL A 191 6.65 11.80 -2.59
CA VAL A 191 6.85 12.30 -1.23
C VAL A 191 5.48 12.36 -0.58
N SER A 192 5.26 11.54 0.45
CA SER A 192 4.02 11.55 1.21
C SER A 192 4.31 11.41 2.71
N THR A 193 3.27 11.46 3.52
CA THR A 193 3.39 11.34 4.97
C THR A 193 3.83 9.93 5.35
N LEU A 194 4.80 9.81 6.27
CA LEU A 194 5.34 8.53 6.70
C LEU A 194 4.24 7.57 7.22
N LEU A 195 3.23 8.11 7.92
CA LEU A 195 1.99 7.44 8.33
C LEU A 195 1.33 6.59 7.23
N CYS A 196 1.37 7.05 5.98
CA CYS A 196 0.71 6.42 4.84
C CYS A 196 1.64 5.47 4.07
N GLN A 197 2.95 5.57 4.29
CA GLN A 197 3.95 4.94 3.42
C GLN A 197 4.79 3.87 4.10
N VAL A 198 5.08 4.01 5.39
CA VAL A 198 5.96 3.09 6.11
C VAL A 198 5.39 1.66 6.10
N ARG A 199 6.24 0.68 5.82
CA ARG A 199 5.90 -0.74 5.75
C ARG A 199 7.18 -1.57 5.71
N PHE A 200 7.07 -2.85 6.04
CA PHE A 200 8.16 -3.79 5.77
C PHE A 200 8.37 -3.91 4.24
N PRO A 201 9.62 -4.01 3.77
CA PRO A 201 9.92 -4.33 2.38
C PRO A 201 9.22 -5.61 1.92
N ILE A 202 8.73 -5.63 0.70
CA ILE A 202 7.86 -6.71 0.15
C ILE A 202 8.57 -8.07 0.17
N PHE A 203 9.90 -8.09 0.05
CA PHE A 203 10.67 -9.33 0.05
C PHE A 203 10.85 -9.95 1.45
N LEU A 204 10.50 -9.23 2.52
CA LEU A 204 10.42 -9.79 3.86
C LEU A 204 9.03 -10.42 3.99
N ASP A 205 8.98 -11.75 3.96
CA ASP A 205 7.75 -12.51 4.11
C ASP A 205 7.37 -12.52 5.60
N VAL A 206 6.83 -11.41 6.09
CA VAL A 206 6.53 -11.21 7.51
C VAL A 206 5.40 -12.15 7.92
N PRO A 207 5.59 -13.04 8.92
CA PRO A 207 4.54 -13.92 9.40
C PRO A 207 3.29 -13.16 9.84
N GLU A 208 2.10 -13.73 9.62
CA GLU A 208 0.82 -13.08 9.95
C GLU A 208 0.66 -12.77 11.45
N ASP A 209 1.25 -13.61 12.31
CA ASP A 209 1.22 -13.47 13.77
C ASP A 209 2.38 -12.61 14.32
N TYR A 210 3.17 -11.99 13.44
CA TYR A 210 4.31 -11.17 13.84
C TYR A 210 3.86 -9.87 14.53
N GLU A 211 4.21 -9.72 15.80
CA GLU A 211 3.95 -8.51 16.57
C GLU A 211 5.18 -7.59 16.62
N ILE A 212 5.04 -6.37 16.10
CA ILE A 212 6.09 -5.35 16.15
C ILE A 212 6.34 -4.92 17.59
N GLY A 213 7.58 -5.03 18.07
CA GLY A 213 7.92 -4.80 19.47
C GLY A 213 7.73 -6.04 20.36
N GLY A 214 7.27 -7.16 19.80
CA GLY A 214 7.17 -8.45 20.48
C GLY A 214 8.54 -9.05 20.87
N PRO A 215 8.57 -10.26 21.45
CA PRO A 215 9.81 -10.93 21.81
C PRO A 215 10.66 -11.31 20.58
N VAL A 216 11.93 -11.66 20.82
CA VAL A 216 12.76 -12.25 19.76
C VAL A 216 12.20 -13.63 19.41
N PRO A 217 11.96 -13.93 18.11
CA PRO A 217 11.46 -15.24 17.67
C PRO A 217 12.31 -16.36 18.23
N GLN A 218 11.67 -17.36 18.84
CA GLN A 218 12.35 -18.53 19.37
C GLN A 218 12.28 -19.67 18.36
N ARG A 219 13.32 -20.49 18.34
CA ARG A 219 13.32 -21.71 17.53
C ARG A 219 12.29 -22.70 18.11
N PRO A 220 11.45 -23.36 17.30
CA PRO A 220 10.48 -24.31 17.82
C PRO A 220 11.16 -25.45 18.59
N ASN A 221 10.65 -25.77 19.79
CA ASN A 221 11.26 -26.75 20.70
C ASN A 221 11.08 -28.20 20.24
N ASN A 222 10.18 -28.45 19.30
CA ASN A 222 9.76 -29.78 18.83
C ASN A 222 10.27 -30.13 17.42
N LEU A 223 11.24 -29.37 16.87
CA LEU A 223 11.80 -29.62 15.53
C LEU A 223 12.31 -31.05 15.35
N ASP A 224 12.92 -31.64 16.39
CA ASP A 224 13.44 -33.01 16.34
C ASP A 224 12.35 -34.09 16.29
N GLN A 225 11.09 -33.72 16.55
CA GLN A 225 9.92 -34.61 16.58
C GLN A 225 9.03 -34.44 15.35
N MET A 226 9.30 -33.42 14.52
CA MET A 226 8.59 -33.16 13.28
C MET A 226 9.09 -34.10 12.18
N ASP A 227 8.24 -34.37 11.20
CA ASP A 227 8.71 -34.97 9.96
C ASP A 227 9.56 -33.97 9.16
N GLU A 228 10.19 -34.45 8.09
CA GLU A 228 11.14 -33.66 7.32
C GLU A 228 10.49 -32.42 6.69
N ASP A 229 9.27 -32.55 6.16
CA ASP A 229 8.58 -31.48 5.46
C ASP A 229 8.13 -30.40 6.47
N ASP A 230 7.53 -30.83 7.59
CA ASP A 230 7.13 -29.95 8.69
C ASP A 230 8.34 -29.23 9.31
N ARG A 231 9.48 -29.91 9.44
CA ARG A 231 10.72 -29.31 9.96
C ARG A 231 11.26 -28.24 9.02
N ILE A 232 11.29 -28.50 7.71
CA ILE A 232 11.75 -27.52 6.71
C ILE A 232 10.86 -26.27 6.75
N LEU A 233 9.54 -26.45 6.82
CA LEU A 233 8.59 -25.35 6.92
C LEU A 233 8.81 -24.53 8.19
N ALA A 234 8.90 -25.19 9.35
CA ALA A 234 9.11 -24.52 10.63
C ALA A 234 10.45 -23.75 10.71
N GLU A 235 11.51 -24.28 10.10
CA GLU A 235 12.79 -23.57 9.98
C GLU A 235 12.70 -22.37 9.03
N HIS A 236 11.94 -22.50 7.94
CA HIS A 236 11.68 -21.40 7.02
C HIS A 236 10.92 -20.25 7.71
N GLU A 237 9.79 -20.55 8.36
CA GLU A 237 8.97 -19.58 9.09
C GLU A 237 9.78 -18.89 10.20
N HIS A 238 10.57 -19.67 10.96
CA HIS A 238 11.45 -19.11 11.98
C HIS A 238 12.48 -18.15 11.39
N LYS A 239 13.08 -18.49 10.24
CA LYS A 239 14.01 -17.60 9.53
C LYS A 239 13.32 -16.31 9.07
N GLN A 240 12.11 -16.39 8.51
CA GLN A 240 11.34 -15.20 8.12
C GLN A 240 11.03 -14.29 9.32
N ALA A 241 10.56 -14.87 10.43
CA ALA A 241 10.33 -14.14 11.67
C ALA A 241 11.60 -13.44 12.18
N CYS A 242 12.76 -14.12 12.10
CA CYS A 242 14.05 -13.55 12.48
C CYS A 242 14.46 -12.39 11.57
N MET A 243 14.24 -12.48 10.26
CA MET A 243 14.52 -11.40 9.32
C MET A 243 13.61 -10.19 9.55
N ALA A 244 12.31 -10.41 9.81
CA ALA A 244 11.39 -9.36 10.21
C ALA A 244 11.86 -8.67 11.50
N LYS A 245 12.30 -9.45 12.51
CA LYS A 245 12.84 -8.91 13.76
C LYS A 245 14.13 -8.13 13.57
N ALA A 246 15.00 -8.58 12.68
CA ALA A 246 16.21 -7.85 12.33
C ALA A 246 15.90 -6.51 11.65
N TYR A 247 14.92 -6.47 10.75
CA TYR A 247 14.48 -5.24 10.11
C TYR A 247 13.85 -4.28 11.12
N GLU A 248 12.99 -4.77 12.00
CA GLU A 248 12.41 -3.98 13.10
C GLU A 248 13.52 -3.36 13.97
N ALA A 249 14.47 -4.18 14.45
CA ALA A 249 15.55 -3.73 15.32
C ALA A 249 16.50 -2.76 14.61
N ALA A 250 16.85 -3.04 13.36
CA ALA A 250 17.70 -2.17 12.56
C ALA A 250 17.02 -0.83 12.26
N SER A 251 15.73 -0.84 11.93
CA SER A 251 14.92 0.38 11.77
C SER A 251 14.92 1.21 13.05
N GLY A 252 14.65 0.61 14.22
CA GLY A 252 14.68 1.31 15.50
C GLY A 252 16.04 1.89 15.88
N PHE A 253 17.13 1.20 15.53
CA PHE A 253 18.49 1.67 15.75
C PHE A 253 18.87 2.83 14.79
N LYS A 254 18.43 2.77 13.54
CA LYS A 254 18.82 3.72 12.48
C LYS A 254 17.92 4.96 12.41
N ASN A 255 16.62 4.81 12.68
CA ASN A 255 15.64 5.88 12.66
C ASN A 255 14.47 5.54 13.59
N LYS A 256 14.47 6.15 14.78
CA LYS A 256 13.44 5.93 15.80
C LYS A 256 12.05 6.37 15.34
N GLU A 257 11.94 7.36 14.46
CA GLU A 257 10.64 7.82 13.98
C GLU A 257 10.03 6.84 12.98
N VAL A 258 10.85 6.24 12.10
CA VAL A 258 10.41 5.13 11.22
C VAL A 258 9.93 3.94 12.04
N TYR A 259 10.67 3.54 13.07
CA TYR A 259 10.26 2.43 13.95
C TYR A 259 8.94 2.70 14.66
N LYS A 260 8.74 3.90 15.23
CA LYS A 260 7.46 4.25 15.85
C LYS A 260 6.33 4.34 14.82
N ALA A 261 6.62 4.79 13.60
CA ALA A 261 5.64 4.82 12.53
C ALA A 261 5.22 3.40 12.11
N LEU A 262 6.15 2.43 12.09
CA LEU A 262 5.83 1.01 11.88
C LEU A 262 4.91 0.44 12.97
N GLN A 263 5.00 0.95 14.20
CA GLN A 263 4.13 0.55 15.31
C GLN A 263 2.75 1.22 15.29
N LEU A 264 2.50 2.16 14.38
CA LEU A 264 1.19 2.77 14.28
C LEU A 264 0.17 1.75 13.80
N SER A 265 -1.05 1.93 14.31
CA SER A 265 -2.21 1.15 13.87
C SER A 265 -2.37 1.23 12.35
N SER A 266 -2.50 0.08 11.69
CA SER A 266 -2.68 0.00 10.24
C SER A 266 -3.90 0.78 9.77
N HIS A 267 -4.91 0.93 10.63
CA HIS A 267 -6.14 1.69 10.40
C HIS A 267 -5.90 3.08 9.81
N PHE A 268 -4.81 3.77 10.19
CA PHE A 268 -4.51 5.08 9.60
C PHE A 268 -4.11 4.96 8.14
N LYS A 269 -3.16 4.07 7.83
CA LYS A 269 -2.76 3.80 6.45
C LYS A 269 -3.97 3.31 5.63
N ASP A 270 -4.72 2.37 6.17
CA ASP A 270 -5.91 1.79 5.56
C ASP A 270 -6.97 2.88 5.27
N LEU A 271 -7.16 3.84 6.17
CA LEU A 271 -8.08 4.97 5.95
C LEU A 271 -7.72 5.77 4.70
N PHE A 272 -6.45 6.12 4.51
CA PHE A 272 -6.00 6.84 3.31
C PHE A 272 -6.04 5.95 2.06
N GLU A 273 -5.59 4.69 2.16
CA GLU A 273 -5.58 3.74 1.05
C GLU A 273 -7.00 3.45 0.54
N ARG A 274 -7.92 3.04 1.44
CA ARG A 274 -9.32 2.75 1.09
C ARG A 274 -10.10 3.99 0.69
N CYS A 275 -9.75 5.16 1.23
CA CYS A 275 -10.31 6.40 0.71
C CYS A 275 -9.89 6.60 -0.75
N GLY A 276 -8.60 6.46 -1.06
CA GLY A 276 -8.05 6.64 -2.41
C GLY A 276 -8.58 5.66 -3.44
N GLU A 277 -9.06 4.49 -3.03
CA GLU A 277 -9.58 3.44 -3.91
C GLU A 277 -11.12 3.48 -4.04
N ALA A 278 -11.81 4.38 -3.33
CA ALA A 278 -13.26 4.35 -3.16
C ALA A 278 -14.07 4.36 -4.48
N SER A 279 -13.57 5.01 -5.54
CA SER A 279 -14.22 5.01 -6.86
C SER A 279 -13.92 3.78 -7.72
N GLU A 280 -12.86 3.05 -7.41
CA GLU A 280 -12.40 1.88 -8.15
C GLU A 280 -12.92 0.59 -7.48
N GLU A 281 -12.73 0.48 -6.16
CA GLU A 281 -13.11 -0.68 -5.34
C GLU A 281 -14.45 -0.49 -4.60
N GLY A 282 -15.08 0.68 -4.73
CA GLY A 282 -16.32 1.02 -4.01
C GLY A 282 -16.06 1.53 -2.60
N VAL A 283 -17.07 2.12 -1.96
CA VAL A 283 -16.93 2.71 -0.60
C VAL A 283 -17.02 1.67 0.52
N MET A 284 -17.29 0.39 0.21
CA MET A 284 -17.49 -0.65 1.22
C MET A 284 -16.24 -0.90 2.09
N PRO A 285 -15.03 -1.06 1.53
CA PRO A 285 -13.82 -1.20 2.34
C PRO A 285 -13.54 0.02 3.23
N LEU A 286 -13.80 1.23 2.71
CA LEU A 286 -13.65 2.46 3.49
C LEU A 286 -14.64 2.50 4.66
N ARG A 287 -15.89 2.08 4.44
CA ARG A 287 -16.90 1.97 5.50
C ARG A 287 -16.49 0.95 6.56
N ALA A 288 -16.00 -0.22 6.15
CA ALA A 288 -15.48 -1.24 7.07
C ALA A 288 -14.31 -0.69 7.92
N CYS A 289 -13.36 -0.01 7.28
CA CYS A 289 -12.24 0.64 7.96
C CYS A 289 -12.71 1.67 9.00
N LEU A 290 -13.69 2.51 8.66
CA LEU A 290 -14.29 3.48 9.59
C LEU A 290 -15.02 2.82 10.75
N ILE A 291 -15.70 1.70 10.52
CA ILE A 291 -16.33 0.91 11.59
C ILE A 291 -15.27 0.33 12.54
N GLU A 292 -14.16 -0.19 12.03
CA GLU A 292 -13.07 -0.67 12.90
C GLU A 292 -12.42 0.47 13.68
N ILE A 293 -12.16 1.61 13.02
CA ILE A 293 -11.66 2.83 13.68
C ILE A 293 -12.57 3.26 14.84
N SER A 294 -13.90 3.16 14.70
CA SER A 294 -14.82 3.56 15.76
C SER A 294 -14.75 2.62 16.98
N LYS A 295 -14.50 1.32 16.76
CA LYS A 295 -14.35 0.32 17.83
C LYS A 295 -13.07 0.54 18.65
N VAL A 296 -11.96 0.89 18.00
CA VAL A 296 -10.65 1.08 18.66
C VAL A 296 -10.29 2.55 18.89
N TRP A 297 -11.25 3.49 18.77
CA TRP A 297 -10.99 4.93 18.78
C TRP A 297 -10.09 5.41 19.93
N ASN A 298 -10.35 4.92 21.15
CA ASN A 298 -9.59 5.32 22.35
C ASN A 298 -8.14 4.82 22.36
N GLU A 299 -7.84 3.77 21.59
CA GLU A 299 -6.49 3.17 21.48
C GLU A 299 -5.66 3.84 20.37
N LEU A 300 -6.32 4.50 19.41
CA LEU A 300 -5.68 5.16 18.27
C LEU A 300 -4.89 6.44 18.63
N GLY A 301 -5.08 6.97 19.85
CA GLY A 301 -4.37 8.17 20.30
C GLY A 301 -4.80 9.45 19.56
N LEU A 302 -6.04 9.48 19.05
CA LEU A 302 -6.68 10.67 18.49
C LEU A 302 -7.30 11.53 19.58
N GLU A 303 -7.37 12.84 19.34
CA GLU A 303 -7.99 13.78 20.26
C GLU A 303 -9.51 13.88 20.03
N GLY A 304 -10.25 14.06 21.13
CA GLY A 304 -11.69 14.30 21.08
C GLY A 304 -12.56 13.03 21.01
N ALA A 305 -13.87 13.25 20.89
CA ALA A 305 -14.85 12.18 20.77
C ALA A 305 -14.86 11.60 19.34
N CYS A 306 -15.11 10.31 19.22
CA CYS A 306 -15.28 9.65 17.93
C CYS A 306 -16.43 10.30 17.14
N PRO A 307 -16.19 10.83 15.94
CA PRO A 307 -17.24 11.41 15.11
C PRO A 307 -18.10 10.33 14.41
N ILE A 308 -17.70 9.07 14.50
CA ILE A 308 -18.34 7.93 13.85
C ILE A 308 -19.41 7.37 14.77
N ASP A 309 -20.67 7.49 14.35
CA ASP A 309 -21.83 6.97 15.06
C ASP A 309 -22.71 6.19 14.08
N PHE A 310 -22.39 4.91 13.88
CA PHE A 310 -23.20 4.00 13.08
C PHE A 310 -24.25 3.34 13.97
N THR A 311 -25.50 3.37 13.54
CA THR A 311 -26.60 2.67 14.21
C THR A 311 -26.45 1.16 14.09
N ALA A 312 -27.06 0.40 15.00
CA ALA A 312 -27.05 -1.07 14.93
C ALA A 312 -27.61 -1.58 13.59
N GLU A 313 -28.66 -0.94 13.08
CA GLU A 313 -29.28 -1.26 11.79
C GLU A 313 -28.30 -1.02 10.62
N GLU A 314 -27.51 0.06 10.67
CA GLU A 314 -26.47 0.33 9.66
C GLU A 314 -25.33 -0.68 9.72
N LEU A 315 -24.93 -1.12 10.91
CA LEU A 315 -23.89 -2.13 11.11
C LEU A 315 -24.34 -3.51 10.58
N GLU A 316 -25.55 -3.95 10.94
CA GLU A 316 -26.13 -5.19 10.40
C GLU A 316 -26.33 -5.12 8.88
N GLY A 317 -26.72 -3.95 8.37
CA GLY A 317 -26.80 -3.70 6.94
C GLY A 317 -25.44 -3.83 6.27
N HIS A 318 -24.39 -3.24 6.85
CA HIS A 318 -23.03 -3.32 6.34
C HIS A 318 -22.51 -4.74 6.32
N GLU A 319 -22.71 -5.53 7.39
CA GLU A 319 -22.21 -6.90 7.47
C GLU A 319 -22.74 -7.76 6.31
N ARG A 320 -24.04 -7.65 6.01
CA ARG A 320 -24.66 -8.34 4.86
C ARG A 320 -24.08 -7.89 3.52
N GLU A 321 -23.94 -6.57 3.31
CA GLU A 321 -23.37 -6.01 2.08
C GLU A 321 -21.90 -6.39 1.91
N PHE A 322 -21.16 -6.46 3.02
CA PHE A 322 -19.73 -6.77 3.03
C PHE A 322 -19.44 -8.24 2.74
N GLU A 323 -20.33 -9.16 3.15
CA GLU A 323 -20.26 -10.56 2.73
C GLU A 323 -20.37 -10.72 1.21
N GLU A 324 -21.32 -10.02 0.57
CA GLU A 324 -21.47 -10.03 -0.89
C GLU A 324 -20.23 -9.44 -1.59
N TYR A 325 -19.71 -8.34 -1.06
CA TYR A 325 -18.46 -7.73 -1.51
C TYR A 325 -17.28 -8.70 -1.43
N ASN A 326 -17.13 -9.42 -0.32
CA ASN A 326 -16.04 -10.39 -0.12
C ASN A 326 -16.13 -11.56 -1.09
N LYS A 327 -17.34 -12.07 -1.37
CA LYS A 327 -17.53 -13.09 -2.42
C LYS A 327 -17.08 -12.57 -3.79
N PHE A 328 -17.46 -11.34 -4.13
CA PHE A 328 -17.03 -10.71 -5.39
C PHE A 328 -15.51 -10.59 -5.50
N GLN A 329 -14.85 -10.07 -4.47
CA GLN A 329 -13.40 -9.91 -4.46
C GLN A 329 -12.66 -11.25 -4.47
N LYS A 330 -13.18 -12.27 -3.80
CA LYS A 330 -12.59 -13.62 -3.79
C LYS A 330 -12.50 -14.21 -5.20
N ILE A 331 -13.56 -14.05 -6.01
CA ILE A 331 -13.54 -14.52 -7.41
C ILE A 331 -12.47 -13.78 -8.23
N ARG A 332 -12.35 -12.46 -8.06
CA ARG A 332 -11.33 -11.66 -8.75
C ARG A 332 -9.91 -12.00 -8.28
N ALA A 333 -9.72 -12.31 -7.01
CA ALA A 333 -8.44 -12.76 -6.46
C ALA A 333 -8.02 -14.11 -7.09
N ILE A 334 -8.93 -15.09 -7.10
CA ILE A 334 -8.69 -16.40 -7.74
C ILE A 334 -8.35 -16.24 -9.23
N ALA A 335 -9.09 -15.37 -9.94
CA ALA A 335 -8.81 -15.11 -11.35
C ALA A 335 -7.39 -14.57 -11.57
N ARG A 336 -6.95 -13.60 -10.76
CA ARG A 336 -5.60 -13.02 -10.83
C ARG A 336 -4.51 -14.03 -10.50
N GLU A 337 -4.69 -14.78 -9.42
CA GLU A 337 -3.73 -15.78 -8.96
C GLU A 337 -3.56 -16.92 -9.98
N CYS A 338 -4.66 -17.50 -10.45
CA CYS A 338 -4.62 -18.61 -11.40
C CYS A 338 -4.17 -18.20 -12.81
N LEU A 339 -4.37 -16.93 -13.19
CA LEU A 339 -3.94 -16.41 -14.50
C LEU A 339 -2.58 -15.72 -14.47
N ASP A 340 -1.96 -15.61 -13.29
CA ASP A 340 -0.65 -14.97 -13.09
C ASP A 340 -0.64 -13.57 -13.72
N THR A 341 -1.57 -12.73 -13.26
CA THR A 341 -1.81 -11.39 -13.80
C THR A 341 -2.31 -10.43 -12.72
N ASP A 342 -2.23 -9.13 -12.97
CA ASP A 342 -2.68 -8.09 -12.06
C ASP A 342 -4.15 -7.68 -12.30
N SER A 343 -4.60 -6.62 -11.62
CA SER A 343 -5.96 -6.08 -11.79
C SER A 343 -6.24 -5.50 -13.18
N GLU A 344 -5.22 -5.22 -13.98
CA GLU A 344 -5.35 -4.71 -15.34
C GLU A 344 -5.22 -5.81 -16.41
N GLY A 345 -4.97 -7.06 -15.99
CA GLY A 345 -4.74 -8.16 -16.93
C GLY A 345 -3.37 -8.08 -17.60
N TRP A 346 -2.37 -7.47 -16.94
CA TRP A 346 -1.02 -7.37 -17.47
C TRP A 346 -0.38 -8.75 -17.68
N LEU A 347 0.31 -8.91 -18.81
CA LEU A 347 1.03 -10.14 -19.16
C LEU A 347 2.52 -9.84 -19.41
N PRO A 348 3.44 -10.69 -18.91
CA PRO A 348 4.86 -10.54 -19.17
C PRO A 348 5.18 -10.53 -20.67
N PRO A 349 6.16 -9.73 -21.13
CA PRO A 349 6.65 -9.80 -22.50
C PRO A 349 7.08 -11.21 -22.89
N GLY A 350 6.63 -11.68 -24.06
CA GLY A 350 6.92 -13.04 -24.55
C GLY A 350 5.90 -14.10 -24.13
N THR A 351 4.88 -13.73 -23.35
CA THR A 351 3.76 -14.63 -23.01
C THR A 351 2.91 -14.92 -24.25
N ASP A 352 2.51 -16.19 -24.43
CA ASP A 352 1.53 -16.57 -25.46
C ASP A 352 0.14 -16.06 -25.06
N VAL A 353 -0.28 -14.99 -25.73
CA VAL A 353 -1.57 -14.32 -25.49
C VAL A 353 -2.76 -15.22 -25.82
N GLU A 354 -2.65 -16.08 -26.84
CA GLU A 354 -3.75 -16.98 -27.20
C GLU A 354 -3.91 -18.10 -26.16
N LEU A 355 -2.80 -18.61 -25.63
CA LEU A 355 -2.82 -19.54 -24.51
C LEU A 355 -3.47 -18.91 -23.27
N LYS A 356 -3.07 -17.69 -22.89
CA LYS A 356 -3.66 -16.98 -21.73
C LYS A 356 -5.15 -16.69 -21.91
N ARG A 357 -5.59 -16.31 -23.11
CA ARG A 357 -7.03 -16.16 -23.42
C ARG A 357 -7.81 -17.46 -23.25
N ARG A 358 -7.21 -18.59 -23.67
CA ARG A 358 -7.81 -19.91 -23.49
C ARG A 358 -7.91 -20.28 -22.00
N GLN A 359 -6.82 -20.11 -21.26
CA GLN A 359 -6.77 -20.34 -19.81
C GLN A 359 -7.81 -19.48 -19.07
N ASN A 360 -7.94 -18.20 -19.44
CA ASN A 360 -8.96 -17.30 -18.88
C ASN A 360 -10.37 -17.86 -19.08
N LYS A 361 -10.70 -18.28 -20.31
CA LYS A 361 -12.02 -18.85 -20.62
C LYS A 361 -12.27 -20.17 -19.87
N GLU A 362 -11.29 -21.07 -19.87
CA GLU A 362 -11.39 -22.37 -19.19
C GLU A 362 -11.54 -22.21 -17.67
N LEU A 363 -10.79 -21.28 -17.07
CA LEU A 363 -10.88 -20.96 -15.66
C LEU A 363 -12.25 -20.35 -15.32
N MET A 364 -12.73 -19.38 -16.10
CA MET A 364 -14.07 -18.81 -15.89
C MET A 364 -15.15 -19.89 -15.94
N GLU A 365 -15.12 -20.77 -16.93
CA GLU A 365 -16.08 -21.87 -17.05
C GLU A 365 -15.97 -22.86 -15.87
N LEU A 366 -14.76 -23.14 -15.37
CA LEU A 366 -14.54 -23.97 -14.20
C LEU A 366 -15.13 -23.34 -12.93
N ILE A 367 -14.86 -22.06 -12.69
CA ILE A 367 -15.36 -21.33 -11.52
C ILE A 367 -16.89 -21.20 -11.59
N MET A 368 -17.47 -20.98 -12.78
CA MET A 368 -18.92 -20.98 -12.95
C MET A 368 -19.57 -22.32 -12.61
N LYS A 369 -18.95 -23.45 -13.01
CA LYS A 369 -19.43 -24.80 -12.65
C LYS A 369 -19.36 -25.05 -11.14
N ARG A 370 -18.38 -24.45 -10.47
CA ARG A 370 -18.17 -24.52 -9.02
C ARG A 370 -18.77 -23.33 -8.26
N SER A 371 -19.65 -22.55 -8.88
CA SER A 371 -20.18 -21.30 -8.31
C SER A 371 -20.82 -21.47 -6.93
N ALA A 372 -21.45 -22.62 -6.68
CA ALA A 372 -22.03 -22.97 -5.38
C ALA A 372 -21.00 -23.03 -4.23
N GLU A 373 -19.74 -23.41 -4.50
CA GLU A 373 -18.64 -23.41 -3.51
C GLU A 373 -18.31 -22.00 -3.01
N TYR A 374 -18.66 -20.98 -3.79
CA TYR A 374 -18.45 -19.56 -3.49
C TYR A 374 -19.72 -18.85 -3.03
N GLY A 375 -20.82 -19.59 -2.85
CA GLY A 375 -22.13 -19.01 -2.49
C GLY A 375 -22.66 -18.04 -3.55
N MET A 376 -22.34 -18.30 -4.83
CA MET A 376 -22.75 -17.53 -6.00
C MET A 376 -23.44 -18.44 -7.03
N THR A 377 -24.15 -17.83 -7.97
CA THR A 377 -24.67 -18.44 -9.19
C THR A 377 -23.65 -18.32 -10.33
N ALA A 378 -23.78 -19.16 -11.36
CA ALA A 378 -22.92 -19.08 -12.54
C ALA A 378 -23.02 -17.71 -13.27
N ASP A 379 -24.18 -17.08 -13.23
CA ASP A 379 -24.39 -15.75 -13.83
C ASP A 379 -23.73 -14.64 -13.01
N GLU A 380 -23.75 -14.73 -11.67
CA GLU A 380 -23.04 -13.81 -10.79
C GLU A 380 -21.52 -13.92 -10.97
N VAL A 381 -20.98 -15.14 -11.07
CA VAL A 381 -19.55 -15.35 -11.40
C VAL A 381 -19.20 -14.70 -12.73
N ARG A 382 -20.02 -14.92 -13.77
CA ARG A 382 -19.77 -14.31 -15.09
C ARG A 382 -19.77 -12.79 -15.04
N ARG A 383 -20.68 -12.18 -14.27
CA ARG A 383 -20.74 -10.72 -14.10
C ARG A 383 -19.59 -10.14 -13.28
N THR A 384 -19.01 -10.95 -12.40
CA THR A 384 -17.91 -10.60 -11.51
C THR A 384 -16.54 -10.80 -12.15
N TRP A 385 -16.48 -11.57 -13.24
CA TRP A 385 -15.22 -11.95 -13.87
C TRP A 385 -14.44 -10.71 -14.35
N PRO A 386 -13.14 -10.57 -13.96
CA PRO A 386 -12.42 -9.32 -14.17
C PRO A 386 -11.85 -9.11 -15.59
N PHE A 387 -11.95 -10.11 -16.50
CA PHE A 387 -11.22 -10.14 -17.78
C PHE A 387 -12.08 -10.44 -19.01
#